data_AF-A0A0Q9LU47-F1
#
_entry.id   AF-A0A0Q9LU47-F1
#
_cell.length_a   1.000
_cell.length_b   1.000
_cell.length_c   1.000
_cell.angle_alpha   90.00
_cell.angle_beta   90.00
_cell.angle_gamma   90.00
#
_symmetry.space_group_name_H-M   'P 1'
#
loop_
_entity.id
_entity.type
_entity.pdbx_description
1 polymer ?
#
loop_
_entity_poly.entity_id
_entity_poly.type
_entity_poly.pdbx_seq_one_letter_code
_entity_poly.pdbx_strand_id
1 'polypeptide(L)'
;MLTVERLTKRYGSAVAVDDITFTARPGRVTGFLGPNGAGKSTTMRMMVGLTKPTAGTATVLGRRFTDLPNPGREVGVLLDASAQHAGRTGREVLTLAAQTMGLPGSRVQEMLARVSLTDTEARRRVRDYSLGMRQRLGIATALIGDPQVLILDEPANGLDPAGIRWMRDLLRGHADRGGTVLLSSHLLHEIEVIADDLVVIGHGRIAAQGTKADLLATTGTLVQTRNGKALAEALAAVGTSYTDHGVRSAAGITTLRVDADPEHVGQHAARAGLALLDLRPAEGAGLEEMFLEITAQTQREGDVA
;
A
#
# COMPACT_ATOMS: atom_id res chain seq x y z
N MET A 1 13.67 -11.25 -2.23
CA MET A 1 12.87 -11.57 -1.02
C MET A 1 13.23 -10.57 0.06
N LEU A 2 12.23 -10.04 0.76
CA LEU A 2 12.35 -9.17 1.91
C LEU A 2 11.56 -9.78 3.07
N THR A 3 12.18 -9.88 4.24
CA THR A 3 11.62 -10.57 5.40
C THR A 3 11.70 -9.67 6.63
N VAL A 4 10.57 -9.51 7.31
CA VAL A 4 10.43 -8.75 8.55
C VAL A 4 9.98 -9.71 9.64
N GLU A 5 10.71 -9.77 10.75
CA GLU A 5 10.45 -10.71 11.84
C GLU A 5 10.39 -9.96 13.17
N ARG A 6 9.20 -9.99 13.80
CA ARG A 6 8.94 -9.45 15.14
C ARG A 6 9.44 -8.02 15.32
N LEU A 7 9.33 -7.23 14.26
CA LEU A 7 9.96 -5.92 14.17
C LEU A 7 9.20 -4.93 15.04
N THR A 8 9.91 -4.27 15.94
CA THR A 8 9.31 -3.34 16.92
C THR A 8 10.10 -2.03 16.94
N LYS A 9 9.39 -0.91 16.99
CA LYS A 9 9.97 0.42 17.19
C LYS A 9 9.23 1.22 18.25
N ARG A 10 9.98 1.61 19.28
CA ARG A 10 9.55 2.54 20.32
C ARG A 10 10.34 3.85 20.23
N TYR A 11 9.64 4.96 20.40
CA TYR A 11 10.18 6.30 20.57
C TYR A 11 9.80 6.81 21.96
N GLY A 12 10.69 6.64 22.94
CA GLY A 12 10.34 6.86 24.35
C GLY A 12 9.20 5.92 24.77
N SER A 13 8.09 6.49 25.24
CA SER A 13 6.88 5.75 25.61
C SER A 13 5.98 5.38 24.41
N ALA A 14 6.12 6.06 23.27
CA ALA A 14 5.28 5.84 22.10
C ALA A 14 5.75 4.61 21.30
N VAL A 15 4.82 3.70 20.99
CA VAL A 15 5.09 2.53 20.15
C VAL A 15 4.63 2.84 18.73
N ALA A 16 5.57 3.00 17.79
CA ALA A 16 5.26 3.30 16.39
C ALA A 16 5.05 2.04 15.54
N VAL A 17 5.71 0.95 15.92
CA VAL A 17 5.59 -0.38 15.29
C VAL A 17 5.71 -1.42 16.41
N ASP A 18 4.82 -2.39 16.44
CA ASP A 18 4.70 -3.37 17.53
C ASP A 18 4.61 -4.79 16.97
N ASP A 19 5.71 -5.54 17.10
CA ASP A 19 5.82 -6.97 16.79
C ASP A 19 5.31 -7.40 15.40
N ILE A 20 5.62 -6.63 14.35
CA ILE A 20 5.14 -6.95 13.00
C ILE A 20 6.00 -8.03 12.34
N THR A 21 5.35 -8.96 11.62
CA THR A 21 6.01 -10.03 10.86
C THR A 21 5.33 -10.20 9.51
N PHE A 22 6.08 -10.07 8.42
CA PHE A 22 5.61 -10.32 7.06
C PHE A 22 6.77 -10.57 6.09
N THR A 23 6.45 -11.02 4.87
CA THR A 23 7.44 -11.26 3.81
C THR A 23 6.94 -10.73 2.48
N ALA A 24 7.79 -10.00 1.76
CA ALA A 24 7.59 -9.66 0.35
C ALA A 24 8.43 -10.62 -0.52
N ARG A 25 7.77 -11.31 -1.44
CA ARG A 25 8.34 -12.44 -2.19
C ARG A 25 8.87 -12.01 -3.57
N PRO A 26 9.92 -12.68 -4.10
CA PRO A 26 10.32 -12.50 -5.50
C PRO A 26 9.17 -12.82 -6.46
N GLY A 27 9.14 -12.15 -7.61
CA GLY A 27 8.10 -12.35 -8.61
C GLY A 27 6.77 -11.66 -8.29
N ARG A 28 6.68 -10.95 -7.16
CA ARG A 28 5.42 -10.44 -6.62
C ARG A 28 5.52 -8.99 -6.20
N VAL A 29 4.38 -8.32 -6.30
CA VAL A 29 4.15 -6.99 -5.74
C VAL A 29 3.39 -7.12 -4.43
N THR A 30 4.02 -6.72 -3.33
CA THR A 30 3.42 -6.66 -2.01
C THR A 30 3.03 -5.23 -1.68
N GLY A 31 1.74 -4.99 -1.49
CA GLY A 31 1.19 -3.71 -1.03
C GLY A 31 1.19 -3.63 0.49
N PHE A 32 1.76 -2.56 1.04
CA PHE A 32 1.78 -2.26 2.48
C PHE A 32 0.83 -1.12 2.79
N LEU A 33 -0.40 -1.47 3.15
CA LEU A 33 -1.53 -0.57 3.26
C LEU A 33 -1.77 -0.15 4.71
N GLY A 34 -2.12 1.11 4.94
CA GLY A 34 -2.49 1.59 6.28
C GLY A 34 -2.78 3.08 6.27
N PRO A 35 -3.49 3.63 7.26
CA PRO A 35 -3.65 5.09 7.37
C PRO A 35 -2.33 5.81 7.61
N ASN A 36 -2.38 7.14 7.55
CA ASN A 36 -1.28 7.98 8.00
C ASN A 36 -1.03 7.74 9.50
N GLY A 37 0.24 7.67 9.90
CA GLY A 37 0.62 7.36 11.28
C GLY A 37 0.58 5.86 11.66
N ALA A 38 0.12 4.96 10.78
CA ALA A 38 0.02 3.53 11.09
C ALA A 38 1.37 2.80 11.30
N GLY A 39 2.51 3.46 11.03
CA GLY A 39 3.84 2.87 11.16
C GLY A 39 4.50 2.44 9.84
N LYS A 40 3.89 2.77 8.68
CA LYS A 40 4.39 2.40 7.33
C LYS A 40 5.82 2.86 7.07
N SER A 41 6.03 4.19 7.04
CA SER A 41 7.34 4.80 6.78
C SER A 41 8.39 4.42 7.83
N THR A 42 7.99 4.30 9.10
CA THR A 42 8.87 3.84 10.19
C THR A 42 9.36 2.42 9.94
N THR A 43 8.46 1.52 9.55
CA THR A 43 8.78 0.14 9.19
C THR A 43 9.75 0.08 8.00
N MET A 44 9.45 0.81 6.93
CA MET A 44 10.31 0.83 5.74
C MET A 44 11.70 1.44 6.02
N ARG A 45 11.79 2.50 6.84
CA ARG A 45 13.07 3.07 7.30
C ARG A 45 13.89 2.07 8.10
N MET A 46 13.26 1.21 8.90
CA MET A 46 13.96 0.14 9.62
C MET A 46 14.53 -0.91 8.67
N MET A 47 13.79 -1.29 7.62
CA MET A 47 14.26 -2.28 6.64
C MET A 47 15.55 -1.86 5.94
N VAL A 48 15.72 -0.56 5.68
CA VAL A 48 16.90 0.00 5.00
C VAL A 48 17.95 0.58 5.95
N GLY A 49 17.83 0.32 7.26
CA GLY A 49 18.81 0.76 8.25
C GLY A 49 18.83 2.27 8.58
N LEU A 50 17.87 3.06 8.08
CA LEU A 50 17.74 4.48 8.43
C LEU A 50 17.16 4.69 9.83
N THR A 51 16.53 3.67 10.40
CA THR A 51 16.03 3.69 11.78
C THR A 51 16.39 2.37 12.44
N LYS A 52 17.06 2.43 13.60
CA LYS A 52 17.37 1.21 14.35
C LYS A 52 16.10 0.66 15.01
N PRO A 53 15.75 -0.63 14.79
CA PRO A 53 14.64 -1.26 15.51
C PRO A 53 14.94 -1.35 17.01
N THR A 54 13.89 -1.30 17.82
CA THR A 54 13.98 -1.58 19.26
C THR A 54 14.13 -3.09 19.50
N ALA A 55 13.42 -3.91 18.72
CA ALA A 55 13.53 -5.36 18.72
C ALA A 55 13.18 -5.93 17.33
N GLY A 56 13.50 -7.20 17.10
CA GLY A 56 13.27 -7.89 15.84
C GLY A 56 14.29 -7.55 14.76
N THR A 57 14.06 -8.09 13.56
CA THR A 57 15.00 -8.02 12.43
C THR A 57 14.28 -7.80 11.12
N ALA A 58 14.95 -7.11 10.20
CA ALA A 58 14.55 -6.99 8.81
C ALA A 58 15.73 -7.39 7.92
N THR A 59 15.46 -8.21 6.92
CA THR A 59 16.46 -8.66 5.95
C THR A 59 15.96 -8.48 4.52
N VAL A 60 16.90 -8.22 3.62
CA VAL A 60 16.70 -8.12 2.18
C VAL A 60 17.73 -9.02 1.53
N LEU A 61 17.28 -9.91 0.63
CA LEU A 61 18.14 -10.95 0.02
C LEU A 61 18.87 -11.81 1.07
N GLY A 62 18.22 -12.07 2.21
CA GLY A 62 18.75 -12.90 3.30
C GLY A 62 19.82 -12.21 4.18
N ARG A 63 20.09 -10.92 3.99
CA ARG A 63 21.06 -10.14 4.78
C ARG A 63 20.40 -8.88 5.34
N ARG A 64 20.95 -8.28 6.41
CA ARG A 64 20.52 -6.93 6.79
C ARG A 64 20.96 -5.97 5.69
N PHE A 65 20.18 -4.92 5.44
CA PHE A 65 20.50 -3.94 4.39
C PHE A 65 21.91 -3.34 4.53
N THR A 66 22.36 -3.10 5.76
CA THR A 66 23.69 -2.56 6.08
C THR A 66 24.84 -3.55 5.81
N ASP A 67 24.55 -4.84 5.64
CA ASP A 67 25.54 -5.89 5.39
C ASP A 67 25.65 -6.23 3.88
N LEU A 68 24.90 -5.53 3.03
CA LEU A 68 25.00 -5.68 1.57
C LEU A 68 26.27 -4.97 1.07
N PRO A 69 27.08 -5.59 0.20
CA PRO A 69 28.30 -4.98 -0.34
C PRO A 69 28.04 -3.68 -1.10
N ASN A 70 26.96 -3.64 -1.89
CA ASN A 70 26.53 -2.44 -2.61
C ASN A 70 25.00 -2.34 -2.56
N PRO A 71 24.43 -1.83 -1.45
CA PRO A 71 22.99 -1.84 -1.22
C PRO A 71 22.22 -1.15 -2.35
N GLY A 72 22.76 -0.07 -2.93
CA GLY A 72 22.13 0.68 -4.02
C GLY A 72 22.01 -0.07 -5.35
N ARG A 73 22.80 -1.13 -5.55
CA ARG A 73 22.68 -2.03 -6.72
C ARG A 73 21.78 -3.23 -6.47
N GLU A 74 21.49 -3.55 -5.22
CA GLU A 74 20.71 -4.72 -4.85
C GLU A 74 19.27 -4.34 -4.48
N VAL A 75 19.09 -3.14 -3.93
CA VAL A 75 17.82 -2.64 -3.41
C VAL A 75 17.59 -1.18 -3.85
N GLY A 76 16.54 -0.96 -4.63
CA GLY A 76 16.05 0.35 -4.99
C GLY A 76 15.12 0.90 -3.92
N VAL A 77 15.41 2.10 -3.43
CA VAL A 77 14.70 2.68 -2.28
C VAL A 77 14.17 4.07 -2.63
N LEU A 78 12.88 4.29 -2.39
CA LEU A 78 12.24 5.60 -2.44
C LEU A 78 11.38 5.75 -1.19
N LEU A 79 11.86 6.44 -0.15
CA LEU A 79 11.09 6.64 1.09
C LEU A 79 10.53 8.06 1.22
N ASP A 80 11.14 9.00 0.52
CA ASP A 80 10.72 10.40 0.50
C ASP A 80 11.26 11.04 -0.77
N ALA A 81 10.37 11.37 -1.71
CA ALA A 81 10.75 12.04 -2.95
C ALA A 81 11.27 13.48 -2.73
N SER A 82 10.99 14.07 -1.57
CA SER A 82 11.50 15.39 -1.17
C SER A 82 12.89 15.36 -0.55
N ALA A 83 13.44 14.17 -0.24
CA ALA A 83 14.77 14.03 0.35
C ALA A 83 15.93 14.43 -0.60
N GLN A 84 15.62 14.72 -1.87
CA GLN A 84 16.59 15.17 -2.86
C GLN A 84 17.06 16.60 -2.58
N HIS A 85 18.37 16.85 -2.71
CA HIS A 85 18.94 18.17 -2.44
C HIS A 85 18.39 19.22 -3.42
N ALA A 86 17.56 20.13 -2.91
CA ALA A 86 16.80 21.10 -3.71
C ALA A 86 17.65 21.98 -4.64
N GLY A 87 18.91 22.25 -4.26
CA GLY A 87 19.86 23.00 -5.08
C GLY A 87 20.49 22.24 -6.26
N ARG A 88 20.38 20.92 -6.33
CA ARG A 88 20.96 20.11 -7.42
C ARG A 88 20.01 20.02 -8.60
N THR A 89 20.54 19.71 -9.78
CA THR A 89 19.72 19.38 -10.95
C THR A 89 19.32 17.90 -10.95
N GLY A 90 18.26 17.53 -11.66
CA GLY A 90 17.87 16.13 -11.76
C GLY A 90 18.97 15.24 -12.35
N ARG A 91 19.71 15.76 -13.34
CA ARG A 91 20.87 15.06 -13.91
C ARG A 91 21.99 14.87 -12.87
N GLU A 92 22.29 15.89 -12.07
CA GLU A 92 23.30 15.78 -11.00
C GLU A 92 22.93 14.73 -9.96
N VAL A 93 21.65 14.67 -9.56
CA VAL A 93 21.16 13.64 -8.62
C VAL A 93 21.46 12.23 -9.13
N LEU A 94 21.09 11.94 -10.37
CA LEU A 94 21.32 10.62 -10.97
C LEU A 94 22.81 10.35 -11.23
N THR A 95 23.60 11.36 -11.60
CA THR A 95 25.05 11.22 -11.76
C THR A 95 25.72 10.85 -10.44
N LEU A 96 25.36 11.51 -9.34
CA LEU A 96 25.89 11.19 -8.01
C LEU A 96 25.50 9.78 -7.57
N ALA A 97 24.24 9.38 -7.80
CA ALA A 97 23.79 8.02 -7.53
C ALA A 97 24.61 6.99 -8.33
N ALA A 98 24.80 7.22 -9.65
CA ALA A 98 25.60 6.35 -10.50
C ALA A 98 27.06 6.24 -10.01
N GLN A 99 27.70 7.36 -9.69
CA GLN A 99 29.07 7.38 -9.19
C GLN A 99 29.21 6.63 -7.85
N THR A 100 28.28 6.85 -6.93
CA THR A 100 28.29 6.21 -5.60
C THR A 100 28.13 4.70 -5.71
N MET A 101 27.38 4.23 -6.71
CA MET A 101 27.14 2.80 -6.97
C MET A 101 28.19 2.17 -7.90
N GLY A 102 29.12 2.94 -8.48
CA GLY A 102 30.12 2.46 -9.44
C GLY A 102 29.54 2.12 -10.82
N LEU A 103 28.53 2.87 -11.27
CA LEU A 103 27.81 2.66 -12.53
C LEU A 103 28.33 3.56 -13.65
N PRO A 104 28.23 3.14 -14.93
CA PRO A 104 28.63 3.97 -16.04
C PRO A 104 27.68 5.16 -16.23
N GLY A 105 28.22 6.29 -16.71
CA GLY A 105 27.43 7.52 -16.94
C GLY A 105 26.27 7.35 -17.92
N SER A 106 26.30 6.32 -18.79
CA SER A 106 25.19 5.96 -19.67
C SER A 106 23.89 5.65 -18.92
N ARG A 107 23.98 5.13 -17.68
CA ARG A 107 22.81 4.85 -16.82
C ARG A 107 22.00 6.10 -16.51
N VAL A 108 22.66 7.26 -16.42
CA VAL A 108 21.97 8.53 -16.15
C VAL A 108 20.99 8.86 -17.28
N GLN A 109 21.46 8.76 -18.53
CA GLN A 109 20.63 9.05 -19.69
C GLN A 109 19.51 8.03 -19.86
N GLU A 110 19.79 6.75 -19.61
CA GLU A 110 18.79 5.69 -19.63
C GLU A 110 17.68 5.94 -18.60
N MET A 111 18.03 6.31 -17.37
CA MET A 111 17.05 6.56 -16.31
C MET A 111 16.20 7.79 -16.58
N LEU A 112 16.79 8.89 -17.08
CA LEU A 112 16.03 10.09 -17.48
C LEU A 112 14.99 9.76 -18.54
N ALA A 113 15.38 8.99 -19.57
CA ALA A 113 14.46 8.53 -20.61
C ALA A 113 13.37 7.62 -20.03
N ARG A 114 13.75 6.68 -19.17
CA ARG A 114 12.83 5.69 -18.56
C ARG A 114 11.73 6.32 -17.70
N VAL A 115 12.02 7.44 -17.04
CA VAL A 115 11.03 8.18 -16.22
C VAL A 115 10.41 9.38 -16.95
N SER A 116 10.69 9.53 -18.25
CA SER A 116 10.20 10.60 -19.11
C SER A 116 10.54 12.01 -18.61
N LEU A 117 11.74 12.18 -18.02
CA LEU A 117 12.30 13.51 -17.74
C LEU A 117 13.11 13.96 -18.95
N THR A 118 12.67 15.04 -19.60
CA THR A 118 13.36 15.60 -20.76
C THR A 118 14.73 16.14 -20.36
N ASP A 119 15.62 16.27 -21.34
CA ASP A 119 16.96 16.82 -21.12
C ASP A 119 16.92 18.28 -20.60
N THR A 120 15.92 19.06 -21.01
CA THR A 120 15.67 20.41 -20.48
C THR A 120 15.22 20.37 -19.02
N GLU A 121 14.31 19.47 -18.66
CA GLU A 121 13.90 19.29 -17.27
C GLU A 121 15.04 18.82 -16.39
N ALA A 122 15.84 17.85 -16.86
CA ALA A 122 16.98 17.29 -16.14
C ALA A 122 18.05 18.33 -15.77
N ARG A 123 18.15 19.44 -16.50
CA ARG A 123 19.04 20.57 -16.22
C ARG A 123 18.48 21.58 -15.20
N ARG A 124 17.18 21.53 -14.89
CA ARG A 124 16.56 22.41 -13.90
C ARG A 124 16.89 21.94 -12.49
N ARG A 125 16.89 22.86 -11.53
CA ARG A 125 17.10 22.52 -10.12
C ARG A 125 15.88 21.81 -9.56
N VAL A 126 16.10 20.86 -8.65
CA VAL A 126 15.05 20.04 -8.01
C VAL A 126 14.04 20.89 -7.23
N ARG A 127 14.46 22.05 -6.69
CA ARG A 127 13.53 23.00 -6.05
C ARG A 127 12.44 23.51 -7.01
N ASP A 128 12.76 23.57 -8.30
CA ASP A 128 11.85 24.07 -9.35
C ASP A 128 11.02 22.93 -9.96
N TYR A 129 11.15 21.70 -9.46
CA TYR A 129 10.38 20.54 -9.93
C TYR A 129 8.98 20.54 -9.30
N SER A 130 7.98 20.09 -10.07
CA SER A 130 6.70 19.68 -9.49
C SER A 130 6.87 18.46 -8.60
N LEU A 131 5.86 18.16 -7.77
CA LEU A 131 5.86 16.94 -6.96
C LEU A 131 6.03 15.68 -7.81
N GLY A 132 5.28 15.55 -8.91
CA GLY A 132 5.39 14.43 -9.84
C GLY A 132 6.76 14.31 -10.51
N MET A 133 7.42 15.43 -10.83
CA MET A 133 8.80 15.39 -11.35
C MET A 133 9.80 14.91 -10.29
N ARG A 134 9.64 15.33 -9.03
CA ARG A 134 10.46 14.81 -7.90
C ARG A 134 10.22 13.33 -7.68
N GLN A 135 8.97 12.89 -7.79
CA GLN A 135 8.59 11.48 -7.71
C GLN A 135 9.28 10.65 -8.81
N ARG A 136 9.18 11.09 -10.08
CA ARG A 136 9.87 10.50 -11.23
C ARG A 136 11.38 10.41 -11.02
N LEU A 137 12.01 11.47 -10.51
CA LEU A 137 13.44 11.46 -10.19
C LEU A 137 13.79 10.48 -9.06
N GLY A 138 12.95 10.39 -8.03
CA GLY A 138 13.09 9.42 -6.94
C GLY A 138 13.04 7.98 -7.44
N ILE A 139 12.08 7.67 -8.30
CA ILE A 139 11.95 6.35 -8.95
C ILE A 139 13.15 6.04 -9.83
N ALA A 140 13.61 7.02 -10.62
CA ALA A 140 14.83 6.87 -11.43
C ALA A 140 16.05 6.54 -10.55
N THR A 141 16.17 7.18 -9.39
CA THR A 141 17.24 6.91 -8.42
C THR A 141 17.12 5.52 -7.83
N ALA A 142 15.92 5.05 -7.52
CA ALA A 142 15.68 3.70 -7.04
C ALA A 142 16.02 2.63 -8.09
N LEU A 143 15.82 2.91 -9.38
CA LEU A 143 16.04 1.95 -10.47
C LEU A 143 17.46 1.97 -11.04
N ILE A 144 18.26 3.00 -10.77
CA ILE A 144 19.53 3.22 -11.48
C ILE A 144 20.50 2.04 -11.32
N GLY A 145 20.49 1.39 -10.15
CA GLY A 145 21.31 0.22 -9.83
C GLY A 145 20.88 -1.10 -10.46
N ASP A 146 19.74 -1.13 -11.17
CA ASP A 146 19.07 -2.35 -11.64
C ASP A 146 18.83 -3.36 -10.49
N PRO A 147 18.12 -2.94 -9.42
CA PRO A 147 18.03 -3.70 -8.19
C PRO A 147 17.12 -4.93 -8.30
N GLN A 148 17.36 -5.95 -7.46
CA GLN A 148 16.46 -7.11 -7.38
C GLN A 148 15.23 -6.82 -6.52
N VAL A 149 15.31 -5.85 -5.62
CA VAL A 149 14.25 -5.48 -4.68
C VAL A 149 13.93 -4.00 -4.78
N LEU A 150 12.64 -3.63 -4.81
CA LEU A 150 12.17 -2.25 -4.71
C LEU A 150 11.40 -2.06 -3.39
N ILE A 151 11.72 -0.98 -2.66
CA ILE A 151 11.01 -0.54 -1.45
C ILE A 151 10.59 0.92 -1.66
N LEU A 152 9.29 1.14 -1.83
CA LEU A 152 8.76 2.44 -2.26
C LEU A 152 7.65 2.92 -1.30
N ASP A 153 7.84 4.07 -0.67
CA ASP A 153 6.87 4.72 0.21
C ASP A 153 6.04 5.71 -0.61
N GLU A 154 4.73 5.48 -0.68
CA GLU A 154 3.74 6.31 -1.40
C GLU A 154 4.19 6.68 -2.84
N PRO A 155 4.60 5.70 -3.68
CA PRO A 155 5.24 5.97 -4.97
C PRO A 155 4.35 6.73 -5.96
N ALA A 156 3.02 6.62 -5.83
CA ALA A 156 2.05 7.25 -6.70
C ALA A 156 1.79 8.73 -6.35
N ASN A 157 2.25 9.21 -5.20
CA ASN A 157 1.92 10.54 -4.71
C ASN A 157 2.39 11.65 -5.66
N GLY A 158 1.48 12.56 -6.00
CA GLY A 158 1.72 13.69 -6.89
C GLY A 158 1.93 13.34 -8.36
N LEU A 159 1.70 12.08 -8.76
CA LEU A 159 1.61 11.71 -10.17
C LEU A 159 0.20 11.98 -10.72
N ASP A 160 0.14 12.35 -11.98
CA ASP A 160 -1.09 12.45 -12.75
C ASP A 160 -1.62 11.04 -13.11
N PRO A 161 -2.87 10.88 -13.59
CA PRO A 161 -3.41 9.57 -13.93
C PRO A 161 -2.57 8.77 -14.94
N ALA A 162 -1.90 9.44 -15.87
CA ALA A 162 -0.96 8.80 -16.80
C ALA A 162 0.31 8.32 -16.08
N GLY A 163 0.87 9.13 -15.17
CA GLY A 163 2.00 8.75 -14.32
C GLY A 163 1.69 7.58 -13.39
N ILE A 164 0.49 7.50 -12.82
CA ILE A 164 0.06 6.36 -12.00
C ILE A 164 0.01 5.07 -12.82
N ARG A 165 -0.52 5.11 -14.06
CA ARG A 165 -0.51 3.94 -14.96
C ARG A 165 0.92 3.51 -15.30
N TRP A 166 1.77 4.46 -15.69
CA TRP A 166 3.19 4.20 -15.98
C TRP A 166 3.92 3.57 -14.79
N MET A 167 3.69 4.07 -13.57
CA MET A 167 4.24 3.48 -12.36
C MET A 167 3.80 2.02 -12.21
N ARG A 168 2.50 1.77 -12.38
CA ARG A 168 1.94 0.41 -12.23
C ARG A 168 2.60 -0.55 -13.22
N ASP A 169 2.70 -0.16 -14.48
CA ASP A 169 3.34 -0.98 -15.53
C ASP A 169 4.82 -1.24 -15.21
N LEU A 170 5.52 -0.23 -14.70
CA LEU A 170 6.93 -0.33 -14.31
C LEU A 170 7.13 -1.35 -13.18
N LEU A 171 6.34 -1.25 -12.12
CA LEU A 171 6.43 -2.12 -10.95
C LEU A 171 5.97 -3.54 -11.26
N ARG A 172 4.90 -3.68 -12.05
CA ARG A 172 4.42 -4.98 -12.54
C ARG A 172 5.49 -5.66 -13.39
N GLY A 173 6.04 -4.95 -14.38
CA GLY A 173 7.13 -5.46 -15.21
C GLY A 173 8.38 -5.80 -14.40
N HIS A 174 8.67 -5.09 -13.31
CA HIS A 174 9.77 -5.43 -12.39
C HIS A 174 9.54 -6.79 -11.71
N ALA A 175 8.35 -6.98 -11.16
CA ALA A 175 7.97 -8.23 -10.53
C ALA A 175 7.90 -9.38 -11.54
N ASP A 176 7.40 -9.17 -12.75
CA ASP A 176 7.30 -10.21 -13.79
C ASP A 176 8.67 -10.72 -14.26
N ARG A 177 9.73 -9.93 -14.12
CA ARG A 177 11.13 -10.36 -14.33
C ARG A 177 11.74 -11.08 -13.12
N GLY A 178 10.94 -11.42 -12.10
CA GLY A 178 11.37 -12.08 -10.87
C GLY A 178 11.78 -11.12 -9.74
N GLY A 179 11.66 -9.80 -9.94
CA GLY A 179 11.95 -8.80 -8.91
C GLY A 179 11.01 -8.89 -7.70
N THR A 180 11.45 -8.40 -6.55
CA THR A 180 10.58 -8.22 -5.36
C THR A 180 10.15 -6.76 -5.29
N VAL A 181 8.86 -6.46 -5.13
CA VAL A 181 8.38 -5.09 -4.93
C VAL A 181 7.60 -5.00 -3.62
N LEU A 182 8.00 -4.06 -2.75
CA LEU A 182 7.24 -3.62 -1.60
C LEU A 182 6.88 -2.15 -1.82
N LEU A 183 5.60 -1.84 -1.92
CA LEU A 183 5.12 -0.45 -2.01
C LEU A 183 4.12 -0.14 -0.91
N SER A 184 4.19 1.04 -0.32
CA SER A 184 3.15 1.51 0.59
C SER A 184 2.10 2.35 -0.15
N SER A 185 0.89 2.37 0.41
CA SER A 185 -0.10 3.40 0.09
C SER A 185 -1.02 3.59 1.30
N HIS A 186 -1.70 4.71 1.33
CA HIS A 186 -2.84 4.98 2.19
C HIS A 186 -4.18 4.84 1.46
N LEU A 187 -4.16 4.56 0.15
CA LEU A 187 -5.34 4.41 -0.69
C LEU A 187 -5.43 2.99 -1.20
N LEU A 188 -6.47 2.28 -0.75
CA LEU A 188 -6.70 0.89 -1.10
C LEU A 188 -6.75 0.68 -2.62
N HIS A 189 -7.54 1.49 -3.31
CA HIS A 189 -7.74 1.41 -4.78
C HIS A 189 -6.44 1.55 -5.59
N GLU A 190 -5.38 2.14 -5.01
CA GLU A 190 -4.12 2.35 -5.72
C GLU A 190 -3.35 1.04 -5.84
N ILE A 191 -3.42 0.26 -4.77
CA ILE A 191 -2.67 -0.96 -4.53
C ILE A 191 -3.41 -2.17 -5.06
N GLU A 192 -4.74 -2.23 -4.93
CA GLU A 192 -5.54 -3.38 -5.40
C GLU A 192 -5.29 -3.74 -6.86
N VAL A 193 -5.10 -2.74 -7.71
CA VAL A 193 -4.90 -2.92 -9.15
C VAL A 193 -3.58 -3.64 -9.46
N ILE A 194 -2.54 -3.44 -8.63
CA ILE A 194 -1.18 -3.90 -8.92
C ILE A 194 -0.71 -5.02 -7.98
N ALA A 195 -1.14 -5.04 -6.73
CA ALA A 195 -0.61 -5.95 -5.73
C ALA A 195 -1.11 -7.39 -5.93
N ASP A 196 -0.18 -8.32 -5.67
CA ASP A 196 -0.44 -9.76 -5.58
C ASP A 196 -0.69 -10.18 -4.13
N ASP A 197 0.03 -9.54 -3.20
CA ASP A 197 -0.06 -9.73 -1.76
C ASP A 197 -0.34 -8.40 -1.07
N LEU A 198 -1.13 -8.41 0.00
CA LEU A 198 -1.40 -7.24 0.81
C LEU A 198 -0.95 -7.50 2.26
N VAL A 199 -0.44 -6.44 2.89
CA VAL A 199 -0.13 -6.36 4.31
C VAL A 199 -0.78 -5.08 4.81
N VAL A 200 -1.82 -5.20 5.63
CA VAL A 200 -2.57 -4.10 6.21
C VAL A 200 -2.05 -3.83 7.62
N ILE A 201 -1.59 -2.60 7.88
CA ILE A 201 -1.08 -2.14 9.17
C ILE A 201 -2.00 -1.06 9.75
N GLY A 202 -2.32 -1.20 11.03
CA GLY A 202 -3.08 -0.24 11.83
C GLY A 202 -2.47 -0.12 13.21
N HIS A 203 -2.32 1.10 13.73
CA HIS A 203 -1.77 1.36 15.07
C HIS A 203 -0.44 0.62 15.35
N GLY A 204 0.44 0.53 14.36
CA GLY A 204 1.74 -0.14 14.47
C GLY A 204 1.70 -1.66 14.42
N ARG A 205 0.53 -2.30 14.24
CA ARG A 205 0.35 -3.76 14.19
C ARG A 205 -0.23 -4.23 12.86
N ILE A 206 0.11 -5.45 12.44
CA ILE A 206 -0.51 -6.05 11.25
C ILE A 206 -1.95 -6.44 11.59
N ALA A 207 -2.91 -5.84 10.89
CA ALA A 207 -4.32 -6.15 11.02
C ALA A 207 -4.72 -7.34 10.12
N ALA A 208 -4.17 -7.40 8.92
CA ALA A 208 -4.38 -8.50 7.98
C ALA A 208 -3.18 -8.64 7.03
N GLN A 209 -2.94 -9.84 6.54
CA GLN A 209 -1.99 -10.09 5.47
C GLN A 209 -2.33 -11.37 4.71
N GLY A 210 -2.02 -11.43 3.43
CA GLY A 210 -2.35 -12.58 2.58
C GLY A 210 -2.26 -12.24 1.09
N THR A 211 -2.65 -13.18 0.24
CA THR A 211 -2.82 -12.85 -1.18
C THR A 211 -4.00 -11.91 -1.34
N LYS A 212 -3.99 -11.09 -2.39
CA LYS A 212 -5.14 -10.25 -2.73
C LYS A 212 -6.40 -11.10 -2.90
N ALA A 213 -6.30 -12.28 -3.50
CA ALA A 213 -7.42 -13.19 -3.65
C ALA A 213 -7.98 -13.60 -2.28
N ASP A 214 -7.15 -14.07 -1.35
CA ASP A 214 -7.61 -14.53 -0.03
C ASP A 214 -8.27 -13.41 0.78
N LEU A 215 -7.72 -12.20 0.68
CA LEU A 215 -8.21 -11.04 1.43
C LEU A 215 -9.46 -10.40 0.82
N LEU A 216 -9.63 -10.48 -0.51
CA LEU A 216 -10.84 -10.02 -1.20
C LEU A 216 -11.92 -11.10 -1.26
N ALA A 217 -11.57 -12.38 -1.09
CA ALA A 217 -12.47 -13.53 -1.10
C ALA A 217 -13.43 -13.60 0.12
N THR A 218 -13.55 -12.51 0.88
CA THR A 218 -14.52 -12.45 1.98
C THR A 218 -15.92 -12.73 1.43
N THR A 219 -16.46 -13.89 1.75
CA THR A 219 -17.72 -14.42 1.21
C THR A 219 -18.92 -13.61 1.69
N GLY A 220 -19.96 -13.61 0.86
CA GLY A 220 -21.25 -13.02 1.20
C GLY A 220 -21.69 -11.87 0.31
N THR A 221 -22.74 -11.20 0.74
CA THR A 221 -23.47 -10.18 -0.01
C THR A 221 -23.63 -8.95 0.87
N LEU A 222 -23.32 -7.78 0.30
CA LEU A 222 -23.73 -6.51 0.88
C LEU A 222 -25.12 -6.16 0.40
N VAL A 223 -26.00 -5.82 1.34
CA VAL A 223 -27.37 -5.42 1.06
C VAL A 223 -27.72 -4.14 1.82
N GLN A 224 -28.30 -3.17 1.12
CA GLN A 224 -28.83 -1.96 1.72
C GLN A 224 -30.35 -1.95 1.68
N THR A 225 -30.99 -1.64 2.81
CA THR A 225 -32.44 -1.52 2.90
C THR A 225 -32.85 -0.47 3.94
N ARG A 226 -34.07 0.07 3.81
CA ARG A 226 -34.68 0.93 4.83
C ARG A 226 -35.24 0.14 6.02
N ASN A 227 -35.40 -1.18 5.87
CA ASN A 227 -36.02 -2.03 6.89
C ASN A 227 -35.07 -3.16 7.32
N GLY A 228 -33.90 -2.77 7.84
CA GLY A 228 -32.83 -3.70 8.21
C GLY A 228 -33.27 -4.77 9.22
N LYS A 229 -34.12 -4.40 10.19
CA LYS A 229 -34.65 -5.34 11.19
C LYS A 229 -35.50 -6.45 10.55
N ALA A 230 -36.42 -6.09 9.65
CA ALA A 230 -37.25 -7.09 8.97
C ALA A 230 -36.42 -7.99 8.04
N LEU A 231 -35.39 -7.45 7.39
CA LEU A 231 -34.48 -8.25 6.56
C LEU A 231 -33.65 -9.22 7.41
N ALA A 232 -33.13 -8.76 8.53
CA ALA A 232 -32.42 -9.57 9.51
C ALA A 232 -33.29 -10.73 10.04
N GLU A 233 -34.56 -10.47 10.38
CA GLU A 233 -35.52 -11.49 10.81
C GLU A 233 -35.83 -12.49 9.70
N ALA A 234 -36.02 -12.03 8.45
CA ALA A 234 -36.28 -12.89 7.30
C ALA A 234 -35.10 -13.81 6.97
N LEU A 235 -33.86 -13.32 7.12
CA LEU A 235 -32.64 -14.10 6.91
C LEU A 235 -32.39 -15.10 8.07
N ALA A 236 -32.62 -14.67 9.31
CA ALA A 236 -32.52 -15.54 10.48
C ALA A 236 -33.51 -16.72 10.42
N ALA A 237 -34.73 -16.47 9.92
CA ALA A 237 -35.77 -17.50 9.79
C ALA A 237 -35.38 -18.65 8.85
N VAL A 238 -34.42 -18.44 7.96
CA VAL A 238 -33.93 -19.45 7.01
C VAL A 238 -32.51 -19.95 7.35
N GLY A 239 -32.00 -19.57 8.53
CA GLY A 239 -30.70 -20.01 9.03
C GLY A 239 -29.51 -19.30 8.39
N THR A 240 -29.74 -18.22 7.63
CA THR A 240 -28.67 -17.47 6.98
C THR A 240 -28.02 -16.53 7.98
N SER A 241 -26.72 -16.71 8.20
CA SER A 241 -25.95 -15.85 9.09
C SER A 241 -25.73 -14.48 8.43
N TYR A 242 -25.84 -13.42 9.22
CA TYR A 242 -25.58 -12.06 8.79
C TYR A 242 -24.85 -11.30 9.91
N THR A 243 -24.08 -10.30 9.51
CA THR A 243 -23.46 -9.32 10.38
C THR A 243 -24.13 -7.98 10.12
N ASP A 244 -24.70 -7.37 11.17
CA ASP A 244 -25.18 -5.98 11.10
C ASP A 244 -23.98 -5.05 11.24
N HIS A 245 -23.65 -4.35 10.16
CA HIS A 245 -22.53 -3.41 10.14
C HIS A 245 -22.89 -2.05 10.73
N GLY A 246 -24.11 -1.85 11.23
CA GLY A 246 -24.48 -0.74 12.10
C GLY A 246 -24.42 0.65 11.46
N VAL A 247 -24.00 0.78 10.20
CA VAL A 247 -23.99 2.06 9.47
C VAL A 247 -25.42 2.44 9.12
N ARG A 248 -26.10 3.05 10.08
CA ARG A 248 -27.35 3.77 9.86
C ARG A 248 -26.99 5.13 9.29
N SER A 249 -27.17 5.32 7.99
CA SER A 249 -27.02 6.67 7.43
C SER A 249 -28.09 7.59 8.04
N ALA A 250 -27.86 8.90 8.06
CA ALA A 250 -28.84 9.89 8.49
C ALA A 250 -30.19 9.79 7.76
N ALA A 251 -30.25 9.07 6.62
CA ALA A 251 -31.44 8.80 5.84
C ALA A 251 -32.19 7.49 6.21
N GLY A 252 -31.79 6.80 7.29
CA GLY A 252 -32.45 5.58 7.79
C GLY A 252 -32.16 4.32 6.96
N ILE A 253 -31.05 4.31 6.21
CA ILE A 253 -30.59 3.14 5.44
C ILE A 253 -29.73 2.27 6.34
N THR A 254 -30.01 0.96 6.38
CA THR A 254 -29.22 -0.05 7.07
C THR A 254 -28.45 -0.87 6.04
N THR A 255 -27.16 -1.09 6.29
CA THR A 255 -26.31 -1.99 5.49
C THR A 255 -26.05 -3.26 6.27
N LEU A 256 -26.41 -4.42 5.70
CA LEU A 256 -26.12 -5.73 6.26
C LEU A 256 -25.13 -6.48 5.36
N ARG A 257 -24.29 -7.30 5.98
CA ARG A 257 -23.48 -8.30 5.28
C ARG A 257 -24.09 -9.67 5.57
N VAL A 258 -24.37 -10.41 4.51
CA VAL A 258 -25.05 -11.71 4.60
C VAL A 258 -24.13 -12.78 4.07
N ASP A 259 -23.91 -13.87 4.79
CA ASP A 259 -23.08 -15.00 4.34
C ASP A 259 -23.87 -15.90 3.38
N ALA A 260 -24.26 -15.32 2.25
CA ALA A 260 -24.97 -15.97 1.15
C ALA A 260 -24.70 -15.22 -0.16
N ASP A 261 -24.95 -15.87 -1.30
CA ASP A 261 -24.87 -15.22 -2.60
C ASP A 261 -26.00 -14.18 -2.81
N PRO A 262 -25.82 -13.20 -3.72
CA PRO A 262 -26.79 -12.14 -3.91
C PRO A 262 -28.17 -12.64 -4.35
N GLU A 263 -28.23 -13.73 -5.12
CA GLU A 263 -29.49 -14.29 -5.59
C GLU A 263 -30.30 -14.83 -4.40
N HIS A 264 -29.66 -15.58 -3.50
CA HIS A 264 -30.26 -16.09 -2.28
C HIS A 264 -30.83 -14.94 -1.42
N VAL A 265 -30.04 -13.89 -1.18
CA VAL A 265 -30.48 -12.71 -0.40
C VAL A 265 -31.65 -12.01 -1.08
N GLY A 266 -31.58 -11.81 -2.40
CA GLY A 266 -32.64 -11.18 -3.19
C GLY A 266 -33.95 -11.96 -3.16
N GLN A 267 -33.89 -13.29 -3.28
CA GLN A 267 -35.07 -14.16 -3.21
C GLN A 267 -35.76 -14.08 -1.85
N HIS A 268 -35.00 -14.09 -0.76
CA HIS A 268 -35.57 -14.01 0.60
C HIS A 268 -36.13 -12.62 0.92
N ALA A 269 -35.46 -11.56 0.50
CA ALA A 269 -36.00 -10.20 0.62
C ALA A 269 -37.31 -10.04 -0.17
N ALA A 270 -37.37 -10.57 -1.40
CA ALA A 270 -38.57 -10.51 -2.23
C ALA A 270 -39.75 -11.28 -1.62
N ARG A 271 -39.51 -12.50 -1.08
CA ARG A 271 -40.54 -13.29 -0.39
C ARG A 271 -41.08 -12.58 0.86
N ALA A 272 -40.24 -11.83 1.55
CA ALA A 272 -40.62 -11.03 2.71
C ALA A 272 -41.26 -9.67 2.34
N GLY A 273 -41.38 -9.34 1.04
CA GLY A 273 -41.92 -8.05 0.58
C GLY A 273 -41.02 -6.85 0.90
N LEU A 274 -39.71 -7.07 1.02
CA LEU A 274 -38.75 -6.04 1.41
C LEU A 274 -38.07 -5.42 0.19
N ALA A 275 -38.11 -4.08 0.12
CA ALA A 275 -37.36 -3.35 -0.89
C ALA A 275 -35.88 -3.29 -0.54
N LEU A 276 -35.04 -3.67 -1.50
CA LEU A 276 -33.59 -3.49 -1.45
C LEU A 276 -33.20 -2.25 -2.26
N LEU A 277 -32.28 -1.46 -1.72
CA LEU A 277 -31.72 -0.27 -2.37
C LEU A 277 -30.42 -0.58 -3.11
N ASP A 278 -29.64 -1.52 -2.58
CA ASP A 278 -28.41 -2.04 -3.17
C ASP A 278 -28.30 -3.53 -2.80
N LEU A 279 -27.77 -4.32 -3.73
CA LEU A 279 -27.55 -5.76 -3.57
C LEU A 279 -26.38 -6.16 -4.46
N ARG A 280 -25.25 -6.48 -3.83
CA ARG A 280 -24.01 -6.82 -4.56
C ARG A 280 -23.17 -7.83 -3.80
N PRO A 281 -22.34 -8.64 -4.51
CA PRO A 281 -21.33 -9.45 -3.85
C PRO A 281 -20.47 -8.60 -2.92
N ALA A 282 -20.08 -9.15 -1.77
CA ALA A 282 -19.16 -8.50 -0.83
C ALA A 282 -17.69 -8.56 -1.30
N GLU A 283 -17.44 -8.81 -2.59
CA GLU A 283 -16.11 -8.84 -3.20
C GLU A 283 -15.38 -7.53 -2.90
N GLY A 284 -14.26 -7.63 -2.18
CA GLY A 284 -13.44 -6.49 -1.76
C GLY A 284 -14.02 -5.58 -0.67
N ALA A 285 -15.31 -5.68 -0.37
CA ALA A 285 -15.94 -4.90 0.68
C ALA A 285 -15.37 -5.19 2.08
N GLY A 286 -14.97 -6.43 2.35
CA GLY A 286 -14.39 -6.79 3.65
C GLY A 286 -13.06 -6.08 3.94
N LEU A 287 -12.24 -5.89 2.91
CA LEU A 287 -10.94 -5.24 3.08
C LEU A 287 -11.07 -3.71 3.08
N GLU A 288 -11.97 -3.16 2.26
CA GLU A 288 -12.34 -1.74 2.32
C GLU A 288 -12.94 -1.39 3.69
N GLU A 289 -13.86 -2.20 4.20
CA GLU A 289 -14.48 -2.01 5.50
C GLU A 289 -13.48 -2.18 6.65
N MET A 290 -12.63 -3.21 6.62
CA MET A 290 -11.55 -3.36 7.60
C MET A 290 -10.62 -2.14 7.58
N PHE A 291 -10.31 -1.61 6.41
CA PHE A 291 -9.53 -0.38 6.28
C PHE A 291 -10.29 0.83 6.85
N LEU A 292 -11.60 0.93 6.62
CA LEU A 292 -12.47 1.94 7.20
C LEU A 292 -12.55 1.82 8.73
N GLU A 293 -12.61 0.62 9.30
CA GLU A 293 -12.60 0.41 10.74
C GLU A 293 -11.28 0.84 11.38
N ILE A 294 -10.16 0.44 10.78
CA ILE A 294 -8.81 0.86 11.22
C ILE A 294 -8.67 2.38 11.13
N THR A 295 -9.19 3.00 10.07
CA THR A 295 -9.11 4.46 9.90
C THR A 295 -10.09 5.23 10.80
N ALA A 296 -11.29 4.68 11.07
CA ALA A 296 -12.29 5.27 11.95
C ALA A 296 -11.83 5.33 13.42
N GLN A 297 -11.06 4.33 13.87
CA GLN A 297 -10.42 4.37 15.19
C GLN A 297 -9.36 5.47 15.28
N THR A 298 -8.55 5.68 14.23
CA THR A 298 -7.58 6.80 14.19
C THR A 298 -8.21 8.19 14.13
N GLN A 299 -9.40 8.35 13.53
CA GLN A 299 -10.07 9.67 13.47
C GLN A 299 -10.68 10.10 14.80
N ARG A 300 -11.18 9.16 15.62
CA ARG A 300 -11.76 9.50 16.94
C ARG A 300 -10.74 10.00 17.96
N GLU A 301 -9.46 9.71 17.76
CA GLU A 301 -8.37 10.21 18.61
C GLU A 301 -7.89 11.62 18.20
N GLY A 302 -8.31 12.13 17.03
CA GLY A 302 -7.91 13.45 16.51
C GLY A 302 -8.80 14.63 16.94
N ASP A 303 -9.98 14.37 17.50
CA ASP A 303 -10.98 15.40 17.89
C ASP A 303 -10.91 15.79 19.38
N VAL A 304 -9.79 15.52 20.06
CA VAL A 304 -9.53 16.05 21.40
C VAL A 304 -8.30 16.93 21.39
N ALA A 305 -8.49 18.18 20.98
CA ALA A 305 -7.65 19.31 21.35
C ALA A 305 -8.49 20.59 21.42
#